data_AF-A0A4Q4DEJ0-F1
#
_entry.id   AF-A0A4Q4DEJ0-F1
#
_cell.length_a   1.000
_cell.length_b   1.000
_cell.length_c   1.000
_cell.angle_alpha   90.00
_cell.angle_beta   90.00
_cell.angle_gamma   90.00
#
_symmetry.space_group_name_H-M   'P 1'
#
loop_
_entity.id
_entity.type
_entity.pdbx_description
1 polymer ?
#
loop_
_entity_poly.entity_id
_entity_poly.type
_entity_poly.pdbx_seq_one_letter_code
_entity_poly.pdbx_strand_id
1 'polypeptide(L)'
;MTAPEGRGIAETAFTGNTFRILHVSTGNVCRSPITERLNRHALTVRLGERLTGGLIVESAGTWGHEGAAMEANAEAVLADFGADASGFVGRELLDEHVIRADLVLTATRDHRAQVISMGHSAGLRTFTLKEFTRLVRAIDPATLPDPLDEGVVERARALVRAAAALRGWLLAPTAEADEVYDPYGAPITFFRSIGEEIHQALDPVVTALTGVPARPSSL
;
A
#
# COMPACT_ATOMS: atom_id res chain seq x y z
N MET A 1 39.98 27.73 -19.96
CA MET A 1 39.61 26.61 -19.08
C MET A 1 38.25 26.95 -18.49
N THR A 2 37.19 26.58 -19.18
CA THR A 2 35.80 26.78 -18.77
C THR A 2 35.38 25.59 -17.90
N ALA A 3 34.91 25.87 -16.69
CA ALA A 3 34.38 24.87 -15.77
C ALA A 3 33.14 24.19 -16.41
N PRO A 4 32.91 22.88 -16.15
CA PRO A 4 31.72 22.22 -16.66
C PRO A 4 30.49 22.65 -15.85
N GLU A 5 29.41 22.97 -16.56
CA GLU A 5 28.11 23.24 -15.98
C GLU A 5 27.58 21.97 -15.31
N GLY A 6 27.31 22.06 -14.01
CA GLY A 6 26.69 20.98 -13.25
C GLY A 6 25.31 20.69 -13.80
N ARG A 7 25.10 19.46 -14.28
CA ARG A 7 23.77 18.91 -14.50
C ARG A 7 23.06 18.80 -13.15
N GLY A 8 22.28 19.81 -12.81
CA GLY A 8 21.25 19.68 -11.80
C GLY A 8 20.30 18.57 -12.23
N ILE A 9 20.25 17.49 -11.44
CA ILE A 9 19.12 16.56 -11.46
C ILE A 9 17.89 17.39 -11.12
N ALA A 10 17.09 17.70 -12.13
CA ALA A 10 15.79 18.31 -11.94
C ALA A 10 14.96 17.32 -11.13
N GLU A 11 14.84 17.61 -9.83
CA GLU A 11 13.88 17.01 -8.93
C GLU A 11 12.51 17.30 -9.54
N THR A 12 12.03 16.35 -10.35
CA THR A 12 10.73 16.47 -11.01
C THR A 12 9.70 16.21 -9.93
N ALA A 13 9.37 17.27 -9.18
CA ALA A 13 8.22 17.26 -8.30
C ALA A 13 7.01 16.92 -9.16
N PHE A 14 6.54 15.68 -9.09
CA PHE A 14 5.29 15.28 -9.69
C PHE A 14 4.17 16.02 -8.95
N THR A 15 3.84 17.21 -9.42
CA THR A 15 2.58 17.91 -9.12
C THR A 15 1.43 17.22 -9.85
N GLY A 16 1.29 15.91 -9.65
CA GLY A 16 0.21 15.12 -10.22
C GLY A 16 -1.03 15.23 -9.36
N ASN A 17 -2.20 15.30 -9.99
CA ASN A 17 -3.50 15.07 -9.34
C ASN A 17 -3.71 13.59 -8.95
N THR A 18 -2.61 12.86 -8.72
CA THR A 18 -2.61 11.43 -8.46
C THR A 18 -1.70 11.08 -7.30
N PHE A 19 -2.07 10.03 -6.57
CA PHE A 19 -1.31 9.43 -5.48
C PHE A 19 -1.21 7.92 -5.73
N ARG A 20 0.02 7.39 -5.76
CA ARG A 20 0.31 5.98 -6.08
C ARG A 20 0.64 5.18 -4.84
N ILE A 21 -0.14 4.13 -4.57
CA ILE A 21 0.08 3.15 -3.51
C ILE A 21 0.60 1.87 -4.15
N LEU A 22 1.81 1.46 -3.79
CA LEU A 22 2.43 0.22 -4.26
C LEU A 22 2.45 -0.82 -3.13
N HIS A 23 1.85 -1.97 -3.36
CA HIS A 23 1.92 -3.13 -2.46
C HIS A 23 3.04 -4.08 -2.89
N VAL A 24 3.90 -4.50 -1.96
CA VAL A 24 5.07 -5.33 -2.29
C VAL A 24 5.11 -6.60 -1.44
N SER A 25 5.29 -7.73 -2.12
CA SER A 25 5.60 -9.03 -1.51
C SER A 25 6.69 -9.75 -2.32
N THR A 26 6.85 -11.07 -2.17
CA THR A 26 7.88 -11.84 -2.89
C THR A 26 7.51 -12.10 -4.35
N GLY A 27 6.57 -13.03 -4.62
CA GLY A 27 6.28 -13.49 -5.99
C GLY A 27 5.21 -12.70 -6.76
N ASN A 28 4.55 -11.72 -6.11
CA ASN A 28 3.40 -10.99 -6.65
C ASN A 28 2.25 -11.88 -7.15
N VAL A 29 1.94 -12.95 -6.41
CA VAL A 29 0.84 -13.88 -6.74
C VAL A 29 -0.13 -14.14 -5.58
N CYS A 30 0.26 -13.83 -4.34
CA CYS A 30 -0.57 -14.04 -3.13
C CYS A 30 -0.81 -12.75 -2.35
N ARG A 31 0.09 -12.37 -1.43
CA ARG A 31 -0.10 -11.27 -0.47
C ARG A 31 -0.30 -9.91 -1.12
N SER A 32 0.62 -9.46 -1.97
CA SER A 32 0.51 -8.13 -2.58
C SER A 32 -0.67 -7.98 -3.55
N PRO A 33 -1.07 -8.99 -4.35
CA PRO A 33 -2.34 -8.94 -5.07
C PRO A 33 -3.57 -8.88 -4.17
N ILE A 34 -3.62 -9.66 -3.08
CA ILE A 34 -4.71 -9.57 -2.09
C ILE A 34 -4.82 -8.15 -1.55
N THR A 35 -3.72 -7.58 -1.05
CA THR A 35 -3.73 -6.23 -0.48
C THR A 35 -4.08 -5.16 -1.51
N GLU A 36 -3.60 -5.26 -2.76
CA GLU A 36 -3.97 -4.34 -3.84
C GLU A 36 -5.48 -4.35 -4.09
N ARG A 37 -6.05 -5.55 -4.30
CA ARG A 37 -7.46 -5.68 -4.71
C ARG A 37 -8.42 -5.35 -3.57
N LEU A 38 -8.10 -5.73 -2.33
CA LEU A 38 -8.88 -5.30 -1.16
C LEU A 38 -8.83 -3.79 -0.95
N ASN A 39 -7.67 -3.15 -1.15
CA ASN A 39 -7.55 -1.69 -1.02
C ASN A 39 -8.36 -0.98 -2.11
N ARG A 40 -8.24 -1.39 -3.38
CA ARG A 40 -9.07 -0.87 -4.48
C ARG A 40 -10.57 -1.02 -4.18
N HIS A 41 -10.99 -2.21 -3.76
CA HIS A 41 -12.38 -2.48 -3.42
C HIS A 41 -12.88 -1.54 -2.29
N ALA A 42 -12.12 -1.43 -1.20
CA ALA A 42 -12.49 -0.59 -0.06
C ALA A 42 -12.55 0.91 -0.42
N LEU A 43 -11.63 1.40 -1.27
CA LEU A 43 -11.67 2.76 -1.79
C LEU A 43 -12.94 3.01 -2.62
N THR A 44 -13.27 2.10 -3.54
CA THR A 44 -14.48 2.20 -4.37
C THR A 44 -15.75 2.17 -3.52
N VAL A 45 -15.84 1.29 -2.52
CA VAL A 45 -17.01 1.21 -1.63
C VAL A 45 -17.23 2.49 -0.83
N ARG A 46 -16.17 3.19 -0.42
CA ARG A 46 -16.27 4.38 0.43
C ARG A 46 -16.44 5.68 -0.35
N LEU A 47 -15.72 5.83 -1.46
CA LEU A 47 -15.67 7.07 -2.24
C LEU A 47 -16.52 7.01 -3.51
N GLY A 48 -16.83 5.81 -4.01
CA GLY A 48 -17.35 5.62 -5.37
C GLY A 48 -16.28 5.82 -6.45
N GLU A 49 -16.55 5.33 -7.66
CA GLU A 49 -15.56 5.31 -8.76
C GLU A 49 -15.04 6.68 -9.20
N ARG A 50 -15.85 7.74 -9.04
CA ARG A 50 -15.46 9.09 -9.50
C ARG A 50 -14.39 9.72 -8.62
N LEU A 51 -14.45 9.48 -7.31
CA LEU A 51 -13.55 10.10 -6.32
C LEU A 51 -12.29 9.27 -6.09
N THR A 52 -12.23 8.02 -6.56
CA THR A 52 -11.01 7.20 -6.55
C THR A 52 -10.05 7.51 -7.68
N GLY A 53 -10.43 8.32 -8.69
CA GLY A 53 -9.61 8.57 -9.88
C GLY A 53 -8.23 9.20 -9.62
N GLY A 54 -8.05 9.87 -8.47
CA GLY A 54 -6.76 10.38 -8.03
C GLY A 54 -5.91 9.36 -7.25
N LEU A 55 -6.46 8.20 -6.86
CA LEU A 55 -5.76 7.18 -6.08
C LEU A 55 -5.50 5.96 -6.97
N ILE A 56 -4.22 5.70 -7.22
CA ILE A 56 -3.78 4.57 -8.04
C ILE A 56 -3.17 3.54 -7.11
N VAL A 57 -3.74 2.33 -7.09
CA VAL A 57 -3.25 1.23 -6.24
C VAL A 57 -2.70 0.14 -7.13
N GLU A 58 -1.48 -0.29 -6.91
CA GLU A 58 -0.80 -1.30 -7.72
C GLU A 58 -0.02 -2.26 -6.81
N SER A 59 0.45 -3.39 -7.35
CA SER A 59 1.35 -4.30 -6.64
C SER A 59 2.53 -4.74 -7.50
N ALA A 60 3.58 -5.24 -6.86
CA ALA A 60 4.75 -5.86 -7.50
C ALA A 60 5.45 -6.84 -6.55
N GLY A 61 6.37 -7.64 -7.08
CA GLY A 61 7.07 -8.68 -6.33
C GLY A 61 8.57 -8.47 -6.34
N THR A 62 9.24 -8.56 -5.20
CA THR A 62 10.70 -8.48 -5.14
C THR A 62 11.42 -9.58 -5.92
N TRP A 63 10.73 -10.70 -6.13
CA TRP A 63 11.06 -11.79 -7.05
C TRP A 63 9.78 -12.13 -7.84
N GLY A 64 9.15 -11.08 -8.39
CA GLY A 64 7.84 -11.18 -9.01
C GLY A 64 7.86 -12.05 -10.27
N HIS A 65 6.80 -12.83 -10.44
CA HIS A 65 6.65 -13.67 -11.63
C HIS A 65 5.95 -12.89 -12.74
N GLU A 66 6.73 -12.32 -13.66
CA GLU A 66 6.21 -11.58 -14.82
C GLU A 66 5.20 -12.42 -15.62
N GLY A 67 4.00 -11.86 -15.82
CA GLY A 67 2.93 -12.51 -16.57
C GLY A 67 2.14 -13.57 -15.81
N ALA A 68 2.51 -13.90 -14.56
CA ALA A 68 1.83 -14.94 -13.80
C ALA A 68 0.39 -14.54 -13.43
N ALA A 69 -0.50 -15.52 -13.39
CA ALA A 69 -1.82 -15.35 -12.82
C ALA A 69 -1.74 -15.19 -11.29
N MET A 70 -2.83 -14.67 -10.70
CA MET A 70 -2.98 -14.71 -9.25
C MET A 70 -3.07 -16.17 -8.79
N GLU A 71 -2.59 -16.47 -7.59
CA GLU A 71 -2.76 -17.79 -7.01
C GLU A 71 -4.26 -18.03 -6.70
N ALA A 72 -4.75 -19.24 -6.98
CA ALA A 72 -6.19 -19.54 -6.96
C ALA A 72 -6.85 -19.37 -5.57
N ASN A 73 -6.15 -19.69 -4.48
CA ASN A 73 -6.66 -19.44 -3.14
C ASN A 73 -6.67 -17.94 -2.81
N ALA A 74 -5.73 -17.15 -3.33
CA ALA A 74 -5.79 -15.69 -3.23
C ALA A 74 -7.00 -15.10 -3.96
N GLU A 75 -7.35 -15.62 -5.15
CA GLU A 75 -8.59 -15.25 -5.85
C GLU A 75 -9.83 -15.61 -5.03
N ALA A 76 -9.87 -16.81 -4.44
CA ALA A 76 -10.97 -17.25 -3.60
C ALA A 76 -11.15 -16.36 -2.36
N VAL A 77 -10.05 -15.93 -1.73
CA VAL A 77 -10.07 -14.97 -0.62
C VAL A 77 -10.66 -13.63 -1.06
N LEU A 78 -10.28 -13.11 -2.23
CA LEU A 78 -10.86 -11.85 -2.73
C LEU A 78 -12.38 -11.98 -2.95
N ALA A 79 -12.83 -13.11 -3.47
CA ALA A 79 -14.26 -13.40 -3.64
C ALA A 79 -15.00 -13.43 -2.29
N ASP A 80 -14.41 -13.98 -1.23
CA ASP A 80 -14.99 -13.97 0.13
C ASP A 80 -15.26 -12.52 0.64
N PHE A 81 -14.48 -11.53 0.19
CA PHE A 81 -14.67 -10.10 0.51
C PHE A 81 -15.43 -9.31 -0.57
N GLY A 82 -15.88 -9.95 -1.66
CA GLY A 82 -16.53 -9.27 -2.79
C GLY A 82 -15.60 -8.38 -3.63
N ALA A 83 -14.29 -8.59 -3.54
CA ALA A 83 -13.29 -7.87 -4.32
C ALA A 83 -13.00 -8.57 -5.66
N ASP A 84 -12.76 -7.78 -6.71
CA ASP A 84 -12.52 -8.31 -8.06
C ASP A 84 -11.04 -8.68 -8.29
N ALA A 85 -10.81 -9.94 -8.63
CA ALA A 85 -9.51 -10.47 -9.02
C ALA A 85 -9.19 -10.28 -10.52
N SER A 86 -10.18 -9.93 -11.34
CA SER A 86 -10.05 -9.93 -12.80
C SER A 86 -8.98 -8.97 -13.32
N GLY A 87 -8.39 -9.32 -14.47
CA GLY A 87 -7.36 -8.53 -15.14
C GLY A 87 -6.06 -8.37 -14.34
N PHE A 88 -5.83 -9.21 -13.33
CA PHE A 88 -4.56 -9.23 -12.62
C PHE A 88 -3.47 -9.92 -13.45
N VAL A 89 -2.27 -9.35 -13.43
CA VAL A 89 -1.06 -9.94 -14.02
C VAL A 89 0.09 -9.67 -13.07
N GLY A 90 0.78 -10.72 -12.64
CA GLY A 90 1.96 -10.63 -11.79
C GLY A 90 3.12 -9.92 -12.48
N ARG A 91 3.88 -9.15 -11.72
CA ARG A 91 5.07 -8.43 -12.20
C ARG A 91 6.18 -8.33 -11.16
N GLU A 92 7.40 -8.18 -11.66
CA GLU A 92 8.60 -7.93 -10.89
C GLU A 92 8.66 -6.47 -10.41
N LEU A 93 9.26 -6.26 -9.25
CA LEU A 93 9.51 -4.96 -8.67
C LEU A 93 10.74 -4.34 -9.33
N LEU A 94 10.54 -3.21 -10.02
CA LEU A 94 11.58 -2.43 -10.66
C LEU A 94 11.75 -1.09 -9.94
N ASP A 95 12.93 -0.47 -10.08
CA ASP A 95 13.24 0.84 -9.49
C ASP A 95 12.21 1.90 -9.86
N GLU A 96 11.69 1.86 -11.10
CA GLU A 96 10.67 2.81 -11.55
C GLU A 96 9.35 2.70 -10.76
N HIS A 97 8.96 1.50 -10.32
CA HIS A 97 7.77 1.31 -9.49
C HIS A 97 7.97 2.01 -8.15
N VAL A 98 9.16 1.85 -7.55
CA VAL A 98 9.52 2.49 -6.29
C VAL A 98 9.61 4.00 -6.48
N ILE A 99 10.28 4.51 -7.51
CA ILE A 99 10.43 5.94 -7.78
C ILE A 99 9.07 6.63 -7.93
N ARG A 100 8.11 6.00 -8.62
CA ARG A 100 6.79 6.57 -8.91
C ARG A 100 5.80 6.49 -7.75
N ALA A 101 5.99 5.59 -6.79
CA ALA A 101 5.04 5.43 -5.69
C ALA A 101 5.06 6.65 -4.75
N ASP A 102 3.91 7.06 -4.22
CA ASP A 102 3.85 8.05 -3.13
C ASP A 102 3.80 7.35 -1.77
N LEU A 103 3.37 6.09 -1.75
CA LEU A 103 3.34 5.19 -0.60
C LEU A 103 3.70 3.77 -1.06
N VAL A 104 4.61 3.11 -0.35
CA VAL A 104 4.91 1.69 -0.53
C VAL A 104 4.55 0.93 0.74
N LEU A 105 3.71 -0.09 0.61
CA LEU A 105 3.28 -0.97 1.70
C LEU A 105 3.78 -2.39 1.44
N THR A 106 4.66 -2.87 2.30
CA THR A 106 5.28 -4.18 2.16
C THR A 106 4.64 -5.22 3.06
N ALA A 107 4.66 -6.48 2.63
CA ALA A 107 4.18 -7.59 3.45
C ALA A 107 5.12 -7.90 4.64
N THR A 108 6.42 -7.64 4.49
CA THR A 108 7.44 -7.97 5.50
C THR A 108 8.45 -6.85 5.66
N ARG A 109 9.23 -6.89 6.75
CA ARG A 109 10.37 -5.97 6.94
C ARG A 109 11.49 -6.22 5.95
N ASP A 110 11.70 -7.46 5.50
CA ASP A 110 12.69 -7.78 4.47
C ASP A 110 12.33 -7.17 3.12
N HIS A 111 11.06 -7.25 2.72
CA HIS A 111 10.56 -6.52 1.55
C HIS A 111 10.75 -5.02 1.70
N ARG A 112 10.52 -4.46 2.91
CA ARG A 112 10.76 -3.04 3.20
C ARG A 112 12.23 -2.68 3.01
N ALA A 113 13.14 -3.49 3.54
CA ALA A 113 14.58 -3.28 3.40
C ALA A 113 15.02 -3.32 1.93
N GLN A 114 14.50 -4.27 1.15
CA GLN A 114 14.77 -4.36 -0.28
C GLN A 114 14.27 -3.13 -1.04
N VAL A 115 13.02 -2.70 -0.83
CA VAL A 115 12.49 -1.47 -1.44
C VAL A 115 13.34 -0.24 -1.09
N ILE A 116 13.78 -0.11 0.17
CA ILE A 116 14.63 1.01 0.60
C ILE A 116 15.99 0.99 -0.10
N SER A 117 16.57 -0.20 -0.33
CA SER A 117 17.84 -0.31 -1.06
C SER A 117 17.77 0.10 -2.53
N MET A 118 16.56 0.16 -3.12
CA MET A 118 16.32 0.56 -4.50
C MET A 118 16.24 2.09 -4.70
N GLY A 119 16.17 2.90 -3.62
CA GLY A 119 16.08 4.35 -3.78
C GLY A 119 16.31 5.16 -2.50
N HIS A 120 17.19 6.17 -2.58
CA HIS A 120 17.62 7.00 -1.45
C HIS A 120 16.49 7.70 -0.68
N SER A 121 15.38 8.07 -1.34
CA SER A 121 14.22 8.74 -0.70
C SER A 121 13.06 7.82 -0.34
N ALA A 122 13.14 6.52 -0.66
CA ALA A 122 12.03 5.58 -0.44
C ALA A 122 11.74 5.36 1.06
N GLY A 123 12.74 5.57 1.92
CA GLY A 123 12.63 5.37 3.36
C GLY A 123 11.41 6.05 3.99
N LEU A 124 11.17 7.33 3.68
CA LEU A 124 10.08 8.10 4.31
C LEU A 124 8.67 7.67 3.90
N ARG A 125 8.54 6.93 2.79
CA ARG A 125 7.26 6.51 2.22
C ARG A 125 7.07 5.00 2.12
N THR A 126 8.02 4.21 2.63
CA THR A 126 7.97 2.75 2.63
C THR A 126 7.78 2.22 4.04
N PHE A 127 6.72 1.45 4.27
CA PHE A 127 6.36 0.85 5.54
C PHE A 127 5.95 -0.60 5.31
N THR A 128 5.95 -1.44 6.35
CA THR A 128 5.10 -2.65 6.25
C THR A 128 3.63 -2.25 6.40
N LEU A 129 2.69 -3.06 5.88
CA LEU A 129 1.25 -2.78 6.01
C LEU A 129 0.84 -2.57 7.48
N LYS A 130 1.28 -3.46 8.36
CA LYS A 130 0.92 -3.44 9.79
C LYS A 130 1.64 -2.33 10.55
N GLU A 131 2.89 -1.99 10.18
CA GLU A 131 3.58 -0.81 10.68
C GLU A 131 2.80 0.46 10.34
N PHE A 132 2.42 0.63 9.07
CA PHE A 132 1.69 1.81 8.62
C PHE A 132 0.34 1.92 9.33
N THR A 133 -0.39 0.80 9.44
CA THR A 133 -1.66 0.74 10.17
C THR A 133 -1.51 1.19 11.61
N ARG A 134 -0.48 0.71 12.31
CA ARG A 134 -0.19 1.07 13.70
C ARG A 134 0.10 2.57 13.86
N LEU A 135 0.85 3.16 12.93
CA LEU A 135 1.15 4.59 12.92
C LEU A 135 -0.11 5.42 12.60
N VAL A 136 -0.90 5.00 11.60
CA VAL A 136 -2.15 5.65 11.21
C VAL A 136 -3.15 5.71 12.37
N ARG A 137 -3.25 4.67 13.19
CA ARG A 137 -4.13 4.64 14.37
C ARG A 137 -3.78 5.70 15.43
N ALA A 138 -2.58 6.25 15.41
CA ALA A 138 -2.14 7.29 16.34
C ALA A 138 -2.28 8.71 15.76
N ILE A 139 -2.69 8.85 14.50
CA ILE A 139 -2.90 10.13 13.85
C ILE A 139 -4.34 10.58 14.10
N ASP A 140 -4.51 11.79 14.63
CA ASP A 140 -5.82 12.43 14.74
C ASP A 140 -6.32 12.82 13.33
N PRO A 141 -7.42 12.23 12.82
CA PRO A 141 -7.93 12.50 11.49
C PRO A 141 -8.31 13.96 11.24
N ALA A 142 -8.58 14.74 12.30
CA ALA A 142 -8.91 16.17 12.20
C ALA A 142 -7.69 17.04 11.87
N THR A 143 -6.47 16.51 12.01
CA THR A 143 -5.23 17.19 11.63
C THR A 143 -4.85 16.99 10.17
N LEU A 144 -5.58 16.13 9.45
CA LEU A 144 -5.37 15.83 8.04
C LEU A 144 -6.29 16.70 7.18
N PRO A 145 -5.86 17.11 5.97
CA PRO A 145 -6.67 17.86 5.01
C PRO A 145 -8.06 17.27 4.81
N ASP A 146 -9.09 18.11 4.73
CA ASP A 146 -10.47 17.62 4.52
C ASP A 146 -10.57 16.99 3.12
N PRO A 147 -11.02 15.73 2.99
CA PRO A 147 -11.05 15.03 1.71
C PRO A 147 -12.06 15.61 0.71
N LEU A 148 -13.07 16.36 1.16
CA LEU A 148 -14.07 17.01 0.32
C LEU A 148 -13.61 18.39 -0.14
N ASP A 149 -12.96 19.16 0.73
CA ASP A 149 -12.53 20.53 0.42
C ASP A 149 -11.14 20.58 -0.25
N GLU A 150 -10.16 19.85 0.31
CA GLU A 150 -8.77 19.87 -0.14
C GLU A 150 -8.42 18.66 -1.03
N GLY A 151 -9.23 17.60 -0.96
CA GLY A 151 -9.14 16.43 -1.82
C GLY A 151 -8.35 15.27 -1.23
N VAL A 152 -8.77 14.05 -1.60
CA VAL A 152 -8.21 12.77 -1.10
C VAL A 152 -6.72 12.59 -1.40
N VAL A 153 -6.21 13.20 -2.48
CA VAL A 153 -4.79 13.11 -2.87
C VAL A 153 -3.91 13.87 -1.89
N GLU A 154 -4.26 15.12 -1.54
CA GLU A 154 -3.46 15.88 -0.58
C GLU A 154 -3.58 15.31 0.84
N ARG A 155 -4.77 14.84 1.19
CA ARG A 155 -4.98 14.07 2.43
C ARG A 155 -4.07 12.85 2.51
N ALA A 156 -3.93 12.08 1.44
CA ALA A 156 -3.06 10.91 1.39
C ALA A 156 -1.58 11.28 1.56
N ARG A 157 -1.11 12.37 0.94
CA ARG A 157 0.27 12.88 1.14
C ARG A 157 0.50 13.31 2.58
N ALA A 158 -0.43 14.06 3.17
CA ALA A 158 -0.36 14.47 4.57
C ALA A 158 -0.30 13.26 5.51
N LEU A 159 -1.10 12.23 5.25
CA LEU A 159 -1.11 10.99 6.03
C LEU A 159 0.25 10.29 6.01
N VAL A 160 0.90 10.18 4.85
CA VAL A 160 2.24 9.57 4.75
C VAL A 160 3.28 10.40 5.49
N ARG A 161 3.26 11.73 5.37
CA ARG A 161 4.18 12.62 6.10
C ARG A 161 4.00 12.47 7.62
N ALA A 162 2.76 12.44 8.09
CA ALA A 162 2.44 12.26 9.50
C ALA A 162 2.89 10.88 10.03
N ALA A 163 2.62 9.80 9.27
CA ALA A 163 3.09 8.47 9.63
C ALA A 163 4.62 8.38 9.67
N ALA A 164 5.31 9.02 8.73
CA ALA A 164 6.77 9.08 8.71
C ALA A 164 7.33 9.82 9.94
N ALA A 165 6.69 10.90 10.38
CA ALA A 165 7.09 11.67 11.56
C ALA A 165 6.88 10.89 12.89
N LEU A 166 5.88 10.03 12.94
CA LEU A 166 5.63 9.14 14.09
C LEU A 166 6.54 7.91 14.12
N ARG A 167 7.24 7.62 13.03
CA ARG A 167 8.16 6.48 12.95
C ARG A 167 9.28 6.64 13.96
N GLY A 168 9.51 5.61 14.77
CA GLY A 168 10.51 5.61 15.85
C GLY A 168 9.96 5.97 17.24
N TRP A 169 8.79 6.63 17.32
CA TRP A 169 8.10 6.91 18.58
C TRP A 169 7.13 5.81 18.96
N LEU A 170 6.52 5.19 17.96
CA LEU A 170 5.63 4.05 18.13
C LEU A 170 6.36 2.83 17.56
N LEU A 171 6.83 1.96 18.46
CA LEU A 171 7.49 0.71 18.09
C LEU A 171 6.49 -0.43 18.10
N ALA A 172 6.73 -1.42 17.25
CA ALA A 172 5.99 -2.67 17.30
C ALA A 172 6.29 -3.41 18.61
N PRO A 173 5.33 -4.14 19.19
CA PRO A 173 5.53 -4.90 20.42
C PRO A 173 6.54 -6.05 20.24
N THR A 174 6.64 -6.60 19.02
CA THR A 174 7.66 -7.59 18.63
C THR A 174 8.12 -7.34 17.20
N ALA A 175 9.18 -8.04 16.77
CA ALA A 175 9.67 -7.92 15.39
C ALA A 175 8.66 -8.45 14.36
N GLU A 176 7.88 -9.45 14.72
CA GLU A 176 6.90 -10.16 13.89
C GLU A 176 5.54 -9.46 13.85
N ALA A 177 5.28 -8.56 14.80
CA ALA A 177 4.00 -7.86 14.88
C ALA A 177 3.72 -6.98 13.65
N ASP A 178 4.75 -6.61 12.89
CA ASP A 178 4.64 -5.82 11.66
C ASP A 178 4.71 -6.69 10.38
N GLU A 179 4.73 -8.02 10.49
CA GLU A 179 4.85 -8.99 9.40
C GLU A 179 3.49 -9.56 8.97
N VAL A 180 3.33 -9.83 7.67
CA VAL A 180 2.25 -10.64 7.08
C VAL A 180 2.86 -11.91 6.49
N TYR A 181 2.57 -13.05 7.12
CA TYR A 181 3.14 -14.35 6.76
C TYR A 181 2.76 -14.80 5.36
N ASP A 182 3.67 -15.50 4.70
CA ASP A 182 3.47 -15.98 3.33
C ASP A 182 2.56 -17.21 3.28
N PRO A 183 1.39 -17.16 2.63
CA PRO A 183 0.53 -18.32 2.51
C PRO A 183 0.90 -19.24 1.34
N TYR A 184 1.91 -18.90 0.53
CA TYR A 184 2.25 -19.71 -0.66
C TYR A 184 2.49 -21.19 -0.33
N GLY A 185 1.79 -22.08 -1.02
CA GLY A 185 1.83 -23.54 -0.79
C GLY A 185 1.02 -24.04 0.41
N ALA A 186 0.37 -23.15 1.16
CA ALA A 186 -0.48 -23.52 2.30
C ALA A 186 -1.94 -23.80 1.87
N PRO A 187 -2.75 -24.47 2.72
CA PRO A 187 -4.18 -24.67 2.46
C PRO A 187 -4.98 -23.36 2.47
N ILE A 188 -6.16 -23.38 1.82
CA ILE A 188 -7.09 -22.24 1.75
C ILE A 188 -7.44 -21.63 3.12
N THR A 189 -7.47 -22.42 4.20
CA THR A 189 -7.73 -21.92 5.55
C THR A 189 -6.69 -20.92 6.02
N PHE A 190 -5.42 -21.15 5.66
CA PHE A 190 -4.33 -20.22 5.98
C PHE A 190 -4.38 -18.97 5.09
N PHE A 191 -4.72 -19.13 3.80
CA PHE A 191 -5.01 -18.01 2.91
C PHE A 191 -6.11 -17.10 3.47
N ARG A 192 -7.21 -17.68 3.96
CA ARG A 192 -8.31 -16.92 4.58
C ARG A 192 -7.87 -16.19 5.84
N SER A 193 -7.06 -16.80 6.70
CA SER A 193 -6.52 -16.08 7.86
C SER A 193 -5.63 -14.90 7.46
N ILE A 194 -4.82 -15.05 6.40
CA ILE A 194 -4.00 -13.95 5.88
C ILE A 194 -4.87 -12.87 5.22
N GLY A 195 -5.93 -13.27 4.50
CA GLY A 195 -6.91 -12.35 3.92
C GLY A 195 -7.60 -11.49 4.98
N GLU A 196 -8.06 -12.12 6.07
CA GLU A 196 -8.67 -11.43 7.21
C GLU A 196 -7.67 -10.48 7.89
N GLU A 197 -6.44 -10.93 8.13
CA GLU A 197 -5.38 -10.09 8.70
C GLU A 197 -5.10 -8.86 7.83
N ILE A 198 -4.99 -9.04 6.51
CA ILE A 198 -4.80 -7.94 5.56
C ILE A 198 -6.02 -6.99 5.57
N HIS A 199 -7.23 -7.53 5.58
CA HIS A 199 -8.46 -6.73 5.60
C HIS A 199 -8.53 -5.86 6.86
N GLN A 200 -8.29 -6.44 8.04
CA GLN A 200 -8.26 -5.73 9.33
C GLN A 200 -7.17 -4.66 9.40
N ALA A 201 -6.01 -4.92 8.78
CA ALA A 201 -4.93 -3.94 8.71
C ALA A 201 -5.25 -2.79 7.74
N LEU A 202 -5.90 -3.08 6.61
CA LEU A 202 -6.27 -2.06 5.63
C LEU A 202 -7.37 -1.10 6.12
N ASP A 203 -8.31 -1.57 6.94
CA ASP A 203 -9.48 -0.76 7.32
C ASP A 203 -9.15 0.63 7.92
N PRO A 204 -8.25 0.76 8.91
CA PRO A 204 -7.83 2.06 9.44
C PRO A 204 -7.12 2.92 8.39
N VAL A 205 -6.32 2.28 7.52
CA VAL A 205 -5.58 2.97 6.46
C VAL A 205 -6.55 3.61 5.47
N VAL A 206 -7.52 2.84 4.98
CA VAL A 206 -8.54 3.35 4.05
C VAL A 206 -9.43 4.39 4.75
N THR A 207 -9.73 4.23 6.03
CA THR A 207 -10.49 5.24 6.81
C THR A 207 -9.74 6.55 6.85
N ALA A 208 -8.45 6.52 7.17
CA ALA A 208 -7.63 7.72 7.22
C ALA A 208 -7.46 8.38 5.84
N LEU A 209 -7.29 7.59 4.77
CA LEU A 209 -7.18 8.09 3.40
C LEU A 209 -8.47 8.78 2.92
N THR A 210 -9.62 8.20 3.23
CA THR A 210 -10.92 8.63 2.67
C THR A 210 -11.67 9.61 3.57
N GLY A 211 -11.38 9.64 4.87
CA GLY A 211 -12.22 10.29 5.88
C GLY A 211 -13.56 9.58 6.13
N VAL A 212 -13.79 8.43 5.48
CA VAL A 212 -15.06 7.69 5.54
C VAL A 212 -14.80 6.34 6.22
N PRO A 213 -15.43 6.05 7.37
CA PRO A 213 -15.29 4.75 8.02
C PRO A 213 -15.95 3.64 7.20
N ALA A 214 -15.54 2.39 7.43
CA ALA A 214 -16.28 1.25 6.89
C ALA A 214 -17.73 1.29 7.39
N ARG A 215 -18.68 0.92 6.51
CA ARG A 215 -20.06 0.71 6.95
C ARG A 215 -20.08 -0.52 7.86
N PRO A 216 -20.76 -0.48 9.01
CA PRO A 216 -20.96 -1.68 9.81
C PRO A 216 -21.72 -2.70 8.96
N SER A 217 -21.18 -3.93 8.86
CA SER A 217 -21.87 -5.04 8.23
C SER A 217 -23.23 -5.20 8.91
N SER A 218 -24.31 -5.03 8.15
CA SER A 218 -25.65 -5.34 8.64
C SER A 218 -25.72 -6.85 8.81
N LEU A 219 -25.67 -7.32 10.06
CA LEU A 219 -25.97 -8.71 10.41
C LEU A 219 -27.46 -9.00 10.18
#